data_AF-A0A7D8UGN7-F1
#
_entry.id   AF-A0A7D8UGN7-F1
#
_cell.length_a   1.000
_cell.length_b   1.000
_cell.length_c   1.000
_cell.angle_alpha   90.00
_cell.angle_beta   90.00
_cell.angle_gamma   90.00
#
_symmetry.space_group_name_H-M   'P 1'
#
loop_
_entity.id
_entity.type
_entity.pdbx_description
1 polymer ?
#
loop_
_entity_poly.entity_id
_entity_poly.type
_entity_poly.pdbx_seq_one_letter_code
_entity_poly.pdbx_strand_id
1 'polypeptide(L)'
;MLGPVFNREATVTPKRLRTYLSRAIYLGAMFVLLSTGYLVLAGTRSLTTASDLARFGGGMFGLLAPLQLLVLSSLAAVVATSQVAQEKDRRTLLLLLMTRISGAELVLGKCAASLLGPLAMLAAALPLFLSLTLLGGVSVGQVGWVYALTLSSVLLAAAVGTVIGLWREKSFQAIASTVLILVLYVVIAEVLVAGRFGESIAGLAIFLSPIRALRDALSPLTDLAGGRLPIVLAYVLATSFAAVAVIVWGIARVRVWNPSREVRFRAPEPETGEDLRQWRSSAGAEEPAEAVSSQANWRARSPRRVWDNPVLWREVCTWAYGRKVILVRAAFLALFCAAAATVISSVRSGDALRRFDAADSALPVTTLPVAAIGVISLVLVNALAVNSLTGERDGLALDLLLVTDLRPSEFIFGKLLGVLYVTKEMILLPLGLVFYLGYSGAMTWENTVFVVLGAMVLYGFVSMLGIHSGLTYIAGRTATLVSLGTVFFLCIGVAICMVIMVSFRGAFQLQLAPFLAMILGGGAALFAALGWRTPSSAIFAASFLLPLITFYSITQFLLQRDQLFVFVTVVAGYGFTTAAMLIPAVSEFDVSLDRDAGGGGEDA
;
A
#
# COMPACT_ATOMS: atom_id res chain seq x y z
N MET A 1 23.47 -13.18 20.57
CA MET A 1 22.28 -13.88 20.03
C MET A 1 21.13 -12.89 19.98
N LEU A 2 20.34 -12.84 18.88
CA LEU A 2 19.30 -11.82 18.60
C LEU A 2 18.05 -11.88 19.52
N GLY A 3 18.21 -12.36 20.74
CA GLY A 3 17.17 -12.50 21.75
C GLY A 3 16.26 -13.73 21.57
N PRO A 4 15.46 -14.06 22.60
CA PRO A 4 14.56 -15.21 22.60
C PRO A 4 13.41 -15.08 21.59
N VAL A 5 13.02 -13.85 21.25
CA VAL A 5 11.94 -13.55 20.29
C VAL A 5 12.31 -14.07 18.90
N PHE A 6 13.52 -13.80 18.43
CA PHE A 6 13.99 -14.28 17.13
C PHE A 6 14.10 -15.81 17.10
N ASN A 7 14.67 -16.42 18.15
CA ASN A 7 14.83 -17.88 18.22
C ASN A 7 13.49 -18.62 18.09
N ARG A 8 12.44 -18.12 18.76
CA ARG A 8 11.10 -18.67 18.62
C ARG A 8 10.58 -18.57 17.18
N GLU A 9 10.67 -17.40 16.57
CA GLU A 9 10.15 -17.21 15.20
C GLU A 9 10.96 -17.98 14.16
N ALA A 10 12.27 -18.08 14.32
CA ALA A 10 13.15 -18.85 13.44
C ALA A 10 12.87 -20.36 13.48
N THR A 11 12.44 -20.89 14.63
CA THR A 11 12.06 -22.31 14.76
C THR A 11 10.64 -22.63 14.29
N VAL A 12 9.71 -21.67 14.40
CA VAL A 12 8.31 -21.86 14.06
C VAL A 12 8.01 -21.51 12.59
N THR A 13 8.58 -20.42 12.06
CA THR A 13 8.26 -19.89 10.72
C THR A 13 8.51 -20.88 9.58
N PRO A 14 9.63 -21.63 9.57
CA PRO A 14 9.90 -22.61 8.51
C PRO A 14 8.88 -23.75 8.47
N LYS A 15 8.22 -24.08 9.60
CA LYS A 15 7.27 -25.21 9.69
C LYS A 15 5.88 -24.89 9.15
N ARG A 16 5.59 -23.62 8.83
CA ARG A 16 4.26 -23.18 8.39
C ARG A 16 4.11 -23.34 6.88
N LEU A 17 3.06 -24.04 6.44
CA LEU A 17 2.71 -24.20 5.01
C LEU A 17 2.67 -22.86 4.25
N ARG A 18 2.14 -21.82 4.89
CA ARG A 18 2.05 -20.47 4.32
C ARG A 18 3.40 -19.92 3.86
N THR A 19 4.49 -20.24 4.55
CA THR A 19 5.85 -19.80 4.19
C THR A 19 6.35 -20.49 2.93
N TYR A 20 6.03 -21.78 2.75
CA TYR A 20 6.35 -22.51 1.52
C TYR A 20 5.54 -21.99 0.35
N LEU A 21 4.23 -21.80 0.57
CA LEU A 21 3.32 -21.30 -0.45
C LEU A 21 3.70 -19.88 -0.91
N SER A 22 4.08 -18.97 0.01
CA SER A 22 4.50 -17.62 -0.36
C SER A 22 5.77 -17.61 -1.21
N ARG A 23 6.73 -18.51 -0.93
CA ARG A 23 7.95 -18.65 -1.74
C ARG A 23 7.64 -19.21 -3.13
N ALA A 24 6.80 -20.25 -3.19
CA ALA A 24 6.39 -20.87 -4.44
C ALA A 24 5.60 -19.89 -5.33
N ILE A 25 4.66 -19.12 -4.76
CA ILE A 25 3.90 -18.10 -5.48
C ILE A 25 4.84 -17.01 -6.01
N TYR A 26 5.76 -16.51 -5.19
CA TYR A 26 6.69 -15.46 -5.62
C TYR A 26 7.63 -15.92 -6.73
N LEU A 27 8.30 -17.06 -6.54
CA LEU A 27 9.19 -17.62 -7.55
C LEU A 27 8.41 -18.00 -8.82
N GLY A 28 7.24 -18.61 -8.66
CA GLY A 28 6.35 -18.96 -9.76
C GLY A 28 5.90 -17.73 -10.54
N ALA A 29 5.56 -16.63 -9.87
CA ALA A 29 5.20 -15.37 -10.54
C ALA A 29 6.39 -14.79 -11.33
N MET A 30 7.60 -14.74 -10.76
CA MET A 30 8.79 -14.30 -11.49
C MET A 30 9.11 -15.20 -12.68
N PHE A 31 8.94 -16.52 -12.51
CA PHE A 31 9.16 -17.50 -13.57
C PHE A 31 8.12 -17.37 -14.69
N VAL A 32 6.83 -17.22 -14.37
CA VAL A 32 5.77 -16.97 -15.36
C VAL A 32 6.06 -15.70 -16.14
N LEU A 33 6.54 -14.64 -15.49
CA LEU A 33 6.96 -13.41 -16.19
C LEU A 33 8.15 -13.66 -17.14
N LEU A 34 9.12 -14.49 -16.73
CA LEU A 34 10.22 -14.90 -17.59
C LEU A 34 9.75 -15.72 -18.79
N SER A 35 8.91 -16.72 -18.56
CA SER A 35 8.30 -17.55 -19.63
C SER A 35 7.46 -16.70 -20.58
N THR A 36 6.74 -15.71 -20.05
CA THR A 36 5.99 -14.74 -20.84
C THR A 36 6.91 -13.99 -21.77
N GLY A 37 7.97 -13.38 -21.24
CA GLY A 37 8.95 -12.67 -22.08
C GLY A 37 9.53 -13.57 -23.18
N TYR A 38 9.84 -14.83 -22.84
CA TYR A 38 10.39 -15.79 -23.80
C TYR A 38 9.40 -16.12 -24.92
N LEU A 39 8.16 -16.52 -24.60
CA LEU A 39 7.13 -16.88 -25.58
C LEU A 39 6.85 -15.74 -26.56
N VAL A 40 6.85 -14.52 -26.04
CA VAL A 40 6.57 -13.33 -26.83
C VAL A 40 7.73 -12.99 -27.78
N LEU A 41 8.98 -13.14 -27.32
CA LEU A 41 10.13 -12.90 -28.18
C LEU A 41 10.32 -14.00 -29.22
N ALA A 42 10.20 -15.28 -28.81
CA ALA A 42 10.29 -16.43 -29.70
C ALA A 42 9.26 -16.39 -30.84
N GLY A 43 8.09 -15.80 -30.56
CA GLY A 43 7.04 -15.65 -31.54
C GLY A 43 7.16 -14.43 -32.47
N THR A 44 8.01 -13.44 -32.13
CA THR A 44 8.29 -12.27 -33.01
C THR A 44 9.57 -12.45 -33.81
N ARG A 45 10.56 -13.17 -33.28
CA ARG A 45 11.87 -13.38 -33.88
C ARG A 45 12.39 -14.77 -33.54
N SER A 46 13.02 -15.43 -34.50
CA SER A 46 13.73 -16.68 -34.25
C SER A 46 14.96 -16.39 -33.37
N LEU A 47 14.96 -16.85 -32.12
CA LEU A 47 16.07 -16.73 -31.17
C LEU A 47 17.21 -17.71 -31.49
N THR A 48 17.72 -17.66 -32.72
CA THR A 48 18.76 -18.59 -33.20
C THR A 48 20.18 -18.07 -32.96
N THR A 49 20.34 -16.74 -32.81
CA THR A 49 21.64 -16.11 -32.61
C THR A 49 21.92 -15.85 -31.13
N ALA A 50 23.17 -16.09 -30.69
CA ALA A 50 23.59 -15.81 -29.31
C ALA A 50 23.37 -14.34 -28.89
N SER A 51 23.45 -13.39 -29.83
CA SER A 51 23.17 -11.97 -29.58
C SER A 51 21.71 -11.71 -29.19
N ASP A 52 20.75 -12.42 -29.80
CA ASP A 52 19.33 -12.25 -29.49
C ASP A 52 19.00 -12.82 -28.11
N LEU A 53 19.62 -13.95 -27.76
CA LEU A 53 19.51 -14.53 -26.43
C LEU A 53 20.10 -13.60 -25.34
N ALA A 54 21.23 -12.95 -25.64
CA ALA A 54 21.84 -11.99 -24.72
C ALA A 54 20.98 -10.72 -24.52
N ARG A 55 20.37 -10.20 -25.58
CA ARG A 55 19.42 -9.08 -25.49
C ARG A 55 18.18 -9.46 -24.68
N PHE A 56 17.70 -10.69 -24.85
CA PHE A 56 16.59 -11.23 -24.07
C PHE A 56 16.94 -11.32 -22.58
N GLY A 57 18.09 -11.92 -22.24
CA GLY A 57 18.58 -12.03 -20.85
C GLY A 57 18.69 -10.66 -20.18
N GLY A 58 19.33 -9.69 -20.84
CA GLY A 58 19.43 -8.31 -20.37
C GLY A 58 18.09 -7.60 -20.20
N GLY A 59 17.17 -7.75 -21.18
CA GLY A 59 15.84 -7.16 -21.13
C GLY A 59 14.99 -7.73 -19.98
N MET A 60 15.01 -9.05 -19.79
CA MET A 60 14.30 -9.71 -18.69
C MET A 60 14.88 -9.36 -17.33
N PHE A 61 16.21 -9.24 -17.23
CA PHE A 61 16.85 -8.76 -16.01
C PHE A 61 16.44 -7.33 -15.66
N GLY A 62 16.38 -6.44 -16.66
CA GLY A 62 15.87 -5.08 -16.51
C GLY A 62 14.39 -4.99 -16.10
N LEU A 63 13.58 -6.01 -16.41
CA LEU A 63 12.18 -6.11 -15.98
C LEU A 63 12.04 -6.70 -14.57
N LEU A 64 12.76 -7.78 -14.27
CA LEU A 64 12.61 -8.54 -13.02
C LEU A 64 13.29 -7.85 -11.84
N ALA A 65 14.43 -7.18 -12.03
CA ALA A 65 15.16 -6.49 -10.96
C ALA A 65 14.36 -5.38 -10.25
N PRO A 66 13.75 -4.39 -10.95
CA PRO A 66 12.90 -3.38 -10.30
C PRO A 66 11.69 -4.01 -9.59
N LEU A 67 11.11 -5.05 -10.18
CA LEU A 67 9.95 -5.72 -9.62
C LEU A 67 10.32 -6.45 -8.31
N GLN A 68 11.44 -7.16 -8.29
CA GLN A 68 11.99 -7.77 -7.08
C GLN A 68 12.21 -6.71 -5.98
N LEU A 69 12.86 -5.59 -6.32
CA LEU A 69 13.12 -4.51 -5.39
C LEU A 69 11.82 -3.96 -4.77
N LEU A 70 10.82 -3.68 -5.61
CA LEU A 70 9.53 -3.12 -5.20
C LEU A 70 8.74 -4.10 -4.32
N VAL A 71 8.62 -5.36 -4.74
CA VAL A 71 7.83 -6.38 -4.02
C VAL A 71 8.47 -6.73 -2.68
N LEU A 72 9.77 -6.97 -2.64
CA LEU A 72 10.42 -7.40 -1.39
C LEU A 72 10.55 -6.27 -0.38
N SER A 73 10.83 -5.03 -0.80
CA SER A 73 10.91 -3.88 0.11
C SER A 73 9.53 -3.54 0.71
N SER A 74 8.48 -3.53 -0.11
CA SER A 74 7.11 -3.29 0.36
C SER A 74 6.63 -4.41 1.30
N LEU A 75 6.89 -5.68 0.98
CA LEU A 75 6.54 -6.80 1.83
C LEU A 75 7.29 -6.75 3.17
N ALA A 76 8.59 -6.43 3.15
CA ALA A 76 9.38 -6.28 4.37
C ALA A 76 8.84 -5.18 5.28
N ALA A 77 8.49 -4.01 4.73
CA ALA A 77 7.88 -2.92 5.45
C ALA A 77 6.56 -3.32 6.13
N VAL A 78 5.66 -3.91 5.35
CA VAL A 78 4.31 -4.27 5.82
C VAL A 78 4.37 -5.40 6.85
N VAL A 79 5.19 -6.43 6.64
CA VAL A 79 5.35 -7.55 7.57
C VAL A 79 5.98 -7.08 8.87
N ALA A 80 7.05 -6.26 8.82
CA ALA A 80 7.71 -5.73 10.00
C ALA A 80 6.75 -4.90 10.87
N THR A 81 6.01 -3.98 10.25
CA THR A 81 5.02 -3.18 10.98
C THR A 81 3.90 -4.05 11.53
N SER A 82 3.36 -4.98 10.74
CA SER A 82 2.26 -5.87 11.12
C SER A 82 2.59 -6.77 12.31
N GLN A 83 3.82 -7.31 12.39
CA GLN A 83 4.24 -8.16 13.51
C GLN A 83 4.31 -7.39 14.83
N VAL A 84 4.83 -6.16 14.80
CA VAL A 84 4.88 -5.31 16.00
C VAL A 84 3.48 -4.87 16.41
N ALA A 85 2.70 -4.46 15.42
CA ALA A 85 1.33 -4.00 15.61
C ALA A 85 0.44 -5.09 16.23
N GLN A 86 0.63 -6.36 15.82
CA GLN A 86 -0.07 -7.51 16.40
C GLN A 86 0.15 -7.65 17.91
N GLU A 87 1.38 -7.42 18.39
CA GLU A 87 1.66 -7.52 19.82
C GLU A 87 1.12 -6.33 20.61
N LYS A 88 0.97 -5.17 19.96
CA LYS A 88 0.27 -4.03 20.56
C LYS A 88 -1.22 -4.29 20.67
N ASP A 89 -1.86 -4.76 19.60
CA ASP A 89 -3.29 -5.08 19.59
C ASP A 89 -3.64 -6.12 20.66
N ARG A 90 -2.77 -7.13 20.84
CA ARG A 90 -2.94 -8.17 21.88
C ARG A 90 -2.50 -7.73 23.28
N ARG A 91 -2.05 -6.49 23.46
CA ARG A 91 -1.46 -5.96 24.71
C ARG A 91 -0.28 -6.77 25.26
N THR A 92 0.36 -7.60 24.43
CA THR A 92 1.50 -8.44 24.83
C THR A 92 2.82 -7.67 24.79
N LEU A 93 2.91 -6.58 24.01
CA LEU A 93 4.12 -5.74 23.97
C LEU A 93 4.48 -5.20 25.36
N LEU A 94 3.48 -4.75 26.12
CA LEU A 94 3.68 -4.21 27.47
C LEU A 94 4.14 -5.32 28.43
N LEU A 95 3.57 -6.53 28.32
CA LEU A 95 4.02 -7.69 29.08
C LEU A 95 5.51 -8.00 28.80
N LEU A 96 5.93 -7.99 27.53
CA LEU A 96 7.34 -8.21 27.17
C LEU A 96 8.25 -7.13 27.76
N LEU A 97 7.82 -5.87 27.77
CA LEU A 97 8.58 -4.76 28.34
C LEU A 97 8.69 -4.79 29.88
N MET A 98 7.81 -5.54 30.57
CA MET A 98 7.93 -5.80 32.01
C MET A 98 8.89 -6.95 32.34
N THR A 99 9.24 -7.78 31.36
CA THR A 99 10.24 -8.84 31.54
C THR A 99 11.67 -8.30 31.51
N ARG A 100 12.66 -9.17 31.74
CA ARG A 100 14.10 -8.84 31.69
C ARG A 100 14.64 -8.58 30.26
N ILE A 101 13.78 -8.50 29.25
CA ILE A 101 14.18 -8.26 27.85
C ILE A 101 14.65 -6.81 27.68
N SER A 102 15.84 -6.64 27.10
CA SER A 102 16.37 -5.33 26.76
C SER A 102 15.65 -4.72 25.55
N GLY A 103 15.65 -3.38 25.44
CA GLY A 103 15.09 -2.71 24.26
C GLY A 103 15.77 -3.15 22.96
N ALA A 104 17.07 -3.43 22.99
CA ALA A 104 17.83 -3.94 21.86
C ALA A 104 17.37 -5.33 21.42
N GLU A 105 17.21 -6.28 22.35
CA GLU A 105 16.73 -7.64 22.04
C GLU A 105 15.30 -7.61 21.48
N LEU A 106 14.45 -6.72 21.97
CA LEU A 106 13.10 -6.56 21.46
C LEU A 106 13.10 -6.04 20.02
N VAL A 107 13.76 -4.89 19.77
CA VAL A 107 13.74 -4.22 18.46
C VAL A 107 14.47 -5.07 17.41
N LEU A 108 15.68 -5.53 17.71
CA LEU A 108 16.46 -6.36 16.79
C LEU A 108 15.81 -7.72 16.57
N GLY A 109 15.28 -8.34 17.62
CA GLY A 109 14.61 -9.63 17.53
C GLY A 109 13.36 -9.57 16.64
N LYS A 110 12.56 -8.51 16.76
CA LYS A 110 11.38 -8.28 15.90
C LYS A 110 11.77 -7.94 14.46
N CYS A 111 12.74 -7.06 14.26
CA CYS A 111 13.23 -6.72 12.93
C CYS A 111 13.76 -7.98 12.22
N ALA A 112 14.63 -8.76 12.87
CA ALA A 112 15.17 -10.00 12.32
C ALA A 112 14.09 -11.06 12.04
N ALA A 113 13.10 -11.21 12.92
CA ALA A 113 11.98 -12.14 12.70
C ALA A 113 11.14 -11.74 11.47
N SER A 114 10.92 -10.44 11.27
CA SER A 114 10.18 -9.93 10.11
C SER A 114 10.91 -10.12 8.78
N LEU A 115 12.25 -10.17 8.82
CA LEU A 115 13.11 -10.36 7.65
C LEU A 115 13.17 -11.81 7.16
N LEU A 116 12.81 -12.80 7.99
CA LEU A 116 12.87 -14.23 7.62
C LEU A 116 12.10 -14.56 6.33
N GLY A 117 10.92 -13.95 6.15
CA GLY A 117 10.10 -14.12 4.95
C GLY A 117 10.76 -13.51 3.71
N PRO A 118 10.95 -12.17 3.66
CA PRO A 118 11.58 -11.48 2.54
C PRO A 118 12.95 -12.04 2.14
N LEU A 119 13.82 -12.37 3.11
CA LEU A 119 15.15 -12.93 2.82
C LEU A 119 15.07 -14.31 2.21
N ALA A 120 14.13 -15.15 2.66
CA ALA A 120 13.92 -16.46 2.06
C ALA A 120 13.35 -16.36 0.63
N MET A 121 12.50 -15.36 0.36
CA MET A 121 12.00 -15.08 -0.99
C MET A 121 13.13 -14.56 -1.90
N LEU A 122 13.99 -13.67 -1.40
CA LEU A 122 15.18 -13.20 -2.11
C LEU A 122 16.10 -14.38 -2.46
N ALA A 123 16.41 -15.25 -1.49
CA ALA A 123 17.23 -16.43 -1.72
C ALA A 123 16.57 -17.42 -2.72
N ALA A 124 15.26 -17.60 -2.65
CA ALA A 124 14.53 -18.49 -3.57
C ALA A 124 14.55 -18.00 -5.02
N ALA A 125 14.64 -16.69 -5.27
CA ALA A 125 14.76 -16.13 -6.61
C ALA A 125 16.19 -16.17 -7.18
N LEU A 126 17.22 -16.41 -6.35
CA LEU A 126 18.62 -16.39 -6.79
C LEU A 126 18.90 -17.33 -7.98
N PRO A 127 18.44 -18.60 -7.97
CA PRO A 127 18.66 -19.49 -9.11
C PRO A 127 18.02 -18.99 -10.40
N LEU A 128 16.85 -18.34 -10.30
CA LEU A 128 16.17 -17.76 -11.47
C LEU A 128 17.00 -16.62 -12.07
N PHE A 129 17.53 -15.71 -11.25
CA PHE A 129 18.37 -14.61 -11.73
C PHE A 129 19.72 -15.09 -12.28
N LEU A 130 20.33 -16.11 -11.66
CA LEU A 130 21.55 -16.73 -12.19
C LEU A 130 21.29 -17.48 -13.51
N SER A 131 20.08 -18.00 -13.74
CA SER A 131 19.75 -18.59 -15.04
C SER A 131 19.78 -17.56 -16.18
N LEU A 132 19.52 -16.27 -15.88
CA LEU A 132 19.61 -15.20 -16.88
C LEU A 132 21.04 -14.95 -17.34
N THR A 133 22.05 -15.19 -16.49
CA THR A 133 23.46 -15.05 -16.90
C THR A 133 23.86 -16.12 -17.93
N LEU A 134 23.18 -17.28 -17.93
CA LEU A 134 23.38 -18.34 -18.93
C LEU A 134 22.83 -17.96 -20.31
N LEU A 135 21.81 -17.09 -20.35
CA LEU A 135 21.25 -16.56 -21.60
C LEU A 135 22.15 -15.50 -22.24
N GLY A 136 23.10 -14.95 -21.47
CA GLY A 136 23.99 -13.86 -21.88
C GLY A 136 23.39 -12.46 -21.63
N GLY A 137 24.22 -11.43 -21.81
CA GLY A 137 23.81 -10.03 -21.65
C GLY A 137 23.69 -9.52 -20.20
N VAL A 138 23.90 -10.40 -19.21
CA VAL A 138 23.93 -10.08 -17.78
C VAL A 138 25.14 -10.73 -17.15
N SER A 139 25.94 -9.98 -16.39
CA SER A 139 27.07 -10.51 -15.65
C SER A 139 26.67 -11.01 -14.25
N VAL A 140 27.43 -11.97 -13.69
CA VAL A 140 27.23 -12.42 -12.30
C VAL A 140 27.42 -11.26 -11.31
N GLY A 141 28.31 -10.31 -11.63
CA GLY A 141 28.52 -9.08 -10.86
C GLY A 141 27.26 -8.21 -10.80
N GLN A 142 26.56 -8.02 -11.93
CA GLN A 142 25.30 -7.27 -11.97
C GLN A 142 24.21 -7.92 -11.12
N VAL A 143 24.10 -9.26 -11.16
CA VAL A 143 23.19 -10.00 -10.27
C VAL A 143 23.55 -9.75 -8.81
N GLY A 144 24.84 -9.82 -8.46
CA GLY A 144 25.33 -9.50 -7.11
C GLY A 144 24.96 -8.09 -6.66
N TRP A 145 25.14 -7.09 -7.53
CA TRP A 145 24.77 -5.69 -7.26
C TRP A 145 23.27 -5.50 -7.05
N VAL A 146 22.41 -6.08 -7.90
CA VAL A 146 20.95 -6.03 -7.73
C VAL A 146 20.51 -6.70 -6.44
N TYR A 147 21.14 -7.83 -6.05
CA TYR A 147 20.82 -8.53 -4.81
C TYR A 147 21.28 -7.74 -3.58
N ALA A 148 22.47 -7.13 -3.61
CA ALA A 148 22.96 -6.27 -2.54
C ALA A 148 22.06 -5.02 -2.37
N LEU A 149 21.69 -4.38 -3.47
CA LEU A 149 20.76 -3.26 -3.53
C LEU A 149 19.38 -3.61 -2.94
N THR A 150 18.85 -4.76 -3.33
CA THR A 150 17.56 -5.26 -2.84
C THR A 150 17.64 -5.56 -1.36
N LEU A 151 18.71 -6.23 -0.92
CA LEU A 151 18.93 -6.59 0.48
C LEU A 151 18.99 -5.35 1.36
N SER A 152 19.79 -4.33 1.00
CA SER A 152 19.90 -3.11 1.80
C SER A 152 18.57 -2.35 1.89
N SER A 153 17.81 -2.31 0.80
CA SER A 153 16.49 -1.68 0.75
C SER A 153 15.45 -2.43 1.59
N VAL A 154 15.50 -3.77 1.58
CA VAL A 154 14.67 -4.64 2.44
C VAL A 154 14.99 -4.43 3.92
N LEU A 155 16.27 -4.32 4.28
CA LEU A 155 16.71 -4.04 5.64
C LEU A 155 16.21 -2.68 6.13
N LEU A 156 16.35 -1.63 5.30
CA LEU A 156 15.83 -0.30 5.61
C LEU A 156 14.31 -0.31 5.79
N ALA A 157 13.59 -0.97 4.88
CA ALA A 157 12.14 -1.09 4.94
C ALA A 157 11.66 -1.81 6.21
N ALA A 158 12.32 -2.91 6.60
CA ALA A 158 12.01 -3.64 7.84
C ALA A 158 12.36 -2.83 9.10
N ALA A 159 13.49 -2.10 9.09
CA ALA A 159 13.88 -1.22 10.19
C ALA A 159 12.84 -0.11 10.41
N VAL A 160 12.49 0.62 9.34
CA VAL A 160 11.48 1.68 9.36
C VAL A 160 10.13 1.10 9.81
N GLY A 161 9.73 -0.06 9.26
CA GLY A 161 8.47 -0.70 9.62
C GLY A 161 8.38 -1.15 11.09
N THR A 162 9.47 -1.71 11.64
CA THR A 162 9.54 -2.12 13.05
C THR A 162 9.44 -0.91 13.97
N VAL A 163 10.20 0.15 13.69
CA VAL A 163 10.28 1.34 14.55
C VAL A 163 8.98 2.15 14.51
N ILE A 164 8.39 2.32 13.34
CA ILE A 164 7.07 2.98 13.22
C ILE A 164 5.99 2.16 13.91
N GLY A 165 6.02 0.83 13.80
CA GLY A 165 5.14 -0.07 14.56
C GLY A 165 5.26 0.14 16.07
N LEU A 166 6.48 0.35 16.57
CA LEU A 166 6.73 0.64 17.99
C LEU A 166 6.33 2.06 18.40
N TRP A 167 6.30 3.00 17.48
CA TRP A 167 5.90 4.39 17.74
C TRP A 167 4.39 4.60 17.67
N ARG A 168 3.68 3.98 16.71
CA ARG A 168 2.25 4.15 16.52
C ARG A 168 1.44 3.21 17.42
N GLU A 169 0.35 3.72 17.98
CA GLU A 169 -0.56 2.94 18.82
C GLU A 169 -1.45 2.00 18.00
N LYS A 170 -2.00 2.49 16.89
CA LYS A 170 -2.95 1.75 16.02
C LYS A 170 -2.22 1.08 14.85
N SER A 171 -2.51 -0.20 14.65
CA SER A 171 -1.94 -1.04 13.57
C SER A 171 -2.11 -0.44 12.18
N PHE A 172 -3.31 0.08 11.88
CA PHE A 172 -3.59 0.73 10.62
C PHE A 172 -2.70 1.95 10.36
N GLN A 173 -2.62 2.85 11.34
CA GLN A 173 -1.81 4.07 11.24
C GLN A 173 -0.34 3.73 11.10
N ALA A 174 0.13 2.67 11.78
CA ALA A 174 1.47 2.17 11.66
C ALA A 174 1.77 1.77 10.20
N ILE A 175 0.99 0.85 9.63
CA ILE A 175 1.21 0.32 8.27
C ILE A 175 1.18 1.45 7.23
N ALA A 176 0.15 2.30 7.27
CA ALA A 176 0.01 3.41 6.33
C ALA A 176 1.17 4.41 6.44
N SER A 177 1.59 4.76 7.66
CA SER A 177 2.72 5.68 7.84
C SER A 177 4.06 5.10 7.43
N THR A 178 4.28 3.78 7.60
CA THR A 178 5.48 3.10 7.09
C THR A 178 5.57 3.20 5.58
N VAL A 179 4.51 2.82 4.86
CA VAL A 179 4.48 2.87 3.39
C VAL A 179 4.69 4.31 2.91
N LEU A 180 4.00 5.27 3.53
CA LEU A 180 4.09 6.69 3.16
C LEU A 180 5.49 7.26 3.37
N ILE A 181 6.17 6.91 4.47
CA ILE A 181 7.55 7.35 4.75
C ILE A 181 8.53 6.79 3.72
N LEU A 182 8.38 5.52 3.36
CA LEU A 182 9.25 4.90 2.34
C LEU A 182 9.04 5.50 0.95
N VAL A 183 7.79 5.74 0.55
CA VAL A 183 7.48 6.44 -0.71
C VAL A 183 8.05 7.85 -0.71
N LEU A 184 7.86 8.59 0.39
CA LEU A 184 8.38 9.95 0.53
C LEU A 184 9.91 9.98 0.49
N TYR A 185 10.58 8.99 1.10
CA TYR A 185 12.03 8.84 1.00
C TYR A 185 12.50 8.72 -0.46
N VAL A 186 11.87 7.85 -1.26
CA VAL A 186 12.22 7.70 -2.68
C VAL A 186 11.97 8.99 -3.47
N VAL A 187 10.83 9.64 -3.24
CA VAL A 187 10.46 10.88 -3.97
C VAL A 187 11.39 12.03 -3.59
N ILE A 188 11.71 12.20 -2.30
CA ILE A 188 12.66 13.23 -1.86
C ILE A 188 14.03 12.97 -2.49
N ALA A 189 14.52 11.72 -2.48
CA ALA A 189 15.79 11.39 -3.11
C ALA A 189 15.81 11.78 -4.61
N GLU A 190 14.76 11.43 -5.37
CA GLU A 190 14.67 11.81 -6.79
C GLU A 190 14.58 13.33 -7.03
N VAL A 191 13.82 14.05 -6.20
CA VAL A 191 13.69 15.50 -6.30
C VAL A 191 15.03 16.19 -6.01
N LEU A 192 15.80 15.70 -5.05
CA LEU A 192 17.13 16.22 -4.74
C LEU A 192 18.13 15.91 -5.86
N VAL A 193 18.09 14.69 -6.42
CA VAL A 193 18.92 14.28 -7.56
C VAL A 193 18.64 15.15 -8.80
N ALA A 194 17.42 15.66 -8.96
CA ALA A 194 17.07 16.54 -10.07
C ALA A 194 17.80 17.90 -10.05
N GLY A 195 18.63 18.20 -9.05
CA GLY A 195 19.54 19.36 -9.07
C GLY A 195 18.89 20.69 -8.72
N ARG A 196 17.60 20.72 -8.40
CA ARG A 196 16.84 21.95 -8.09
C ARG A 196 17.35 22.72 -6.86
N PHE A 197 18.13 22.06 -6.00
CA PHE A 197 18.70 22.63 -4.78
C PHE A 197 20.24 22.78 -4.85
N GLY A 198 20.83 22.66 -6.05
CA GLY A 198 22.28 22.79 -6.28
C GLY A 198 22.98 21.45 -6.55
N GLU A 199 24.10 21.51 -7.29
CA GLU A 199 24.82 20.32 -7.76
C GLU A 199 25.47 19.49 -6.64
N SER A 200 25.96 20.13 -5.58
CA SER A 200 26.57 19.43 -4.44
C SER A 200 25.55 18.54 -3.71
N ILE A 201 24.33 19.03 -3.53
CA ILE A 201 23.24 18.27 -2.91
C ILE A 201 22.79 17.15 -3.83
N ALA A 202 22.69 17.41 -5.14
CA ALA A 202 22.38 16.38 -6.13
C ALA A 202 23.41 15.24 -6.11
N GLY A 203 24.70 15.57 -6.04
CA GLY A 203 25.79 14.61 -5.93
C GLY A 203 25.63 13.63 -4.75
N LEU A 204 25.30 14.16 -3.57
CA LEU A 204 25.02 13.33 -2.38
C LEU A 204 23.71 12.54 -2.50
N ALA A 205 22.67 13.16 -3.08
CA ALA A 205 21.36 12.53 -3.23
C ALA A 205 21.36 11.35 -4.19
N ILE A 206 22.29 11.31 -5.15
CA ILE A 206 22.47 10.16 -6.07
C ILE A 206 22.71 8.87 -5.27
N PHE A 207 23.44 8.97 -4.15
CA PHE A 207 23.71 7.82 -3.28
C PHE A 207 22.50 7.40 -2.43
N LEU A 208 21.44 8.20 -2.36
CA LEU A 208 20.24 7.89 -1.61
C LEU A 208 19.08 7.41 -2.50
N SER A 209 19.21 7.50 -3.82
CA SER A 209 18.16 7.10 -4.76
C SER A 209 18.23 5.61 -5.11
N PRO A 210 17.17 4.81 -4.82
CA PRO A 210 17.10 3.43 -5.28
C PRO A 210 17.00 3.31 -6.80
N ILE A 211 16.40 4.29 -7.48
CA ILE A 211 16.18 4.24 -8.93
C ILE A 211 17.52 4.46 -9.65
N ARG A 212 18.35 5.39 -9.17
CA ARG A 212 19.69 5.63 -9.74
C ARG A 212 20.63 4.47 -9.46
N ALA A 213 20.61 3.95 -8.24
CA ALA A 213 21.36 2.75 -7.89
C ALA A 213 20.92 1.53 -8.72
N LEU A 214 19.62 1.36 -8.96
CA LEU A 214 19.14 0.27 -9.82
C LEU A 214 19.59 0.45 -11.27
N ARG A 215 19.53 1.66 -11.83
CA ARG A 215 20.01 1.92 -13.20
C ARG A 215 21.50 1.64 -13.36
N ASP A 216 22.30 2.00 -12.36
CA ASP A 216 23.73 1.71 -12.32
C ASP A 216 23.99 0.19 -12.19
N ALA A 217 23.20 -0.52 -11.37
CA ALA A 217 23.31 -1.99 -11.24
C ALA A 217 22.93 -2.73 -12.54
N LEU A 218 22.03 -2.15 -13.33
CA LEU A 218 21.60 -2.70 -14.61
C LEU A 218 22.56 -2.33 -15.76
N SER A 219 23.40 -1.30 -15.63
CA SER A 219 24.29 -0.91 -16.72
C SER A 219 25.51 -1.84 -16.82
N PRO A 220 25.85 -2.35 -18.02
CA PRO A 220 27.04 -3.18 -18.23
C PRO A 220 28.33 -2.37 -18.26
N LEU A 221 28.23 -1.04 -18.38
CA LEU A 221 29.37 -0.12 -18.55
C LEU A 221 30.07 0.22 -17.23
N THR A 222 29.46 -0.09 -16.09
CA THR A 222 30.00 0.27 -14.77
C THR A 222 31.33 -0.44 -14.48
N ASP A 223 31.52 -1.68 -14.97
CA ASP A 223 32.77 -2.43 -14.82
C ASP A 223 33.93 -1.87 -15.68
N LEU A 224 33.64 -1.08 -16.72
CA LEU A 224 34.64 -0.49 -17.62
C LEU A 224 35.15 0.87 -17.13
N ALA A 225 34.39 1.55 -16.26
CA ALA A 225 34.73 2.87 -15.73
C ALA A 225 35.63 2.75 -14.48
N GLY A 226 36.81 2.14 -14.63
CA GLY A 226 37.79 2.00 -13.56
C GLY A 226 38.21 3.35 -12.96
N GLY A 227 37.70 3.67 -11.77
CA GLY A 227 38.16 4.83 -10.99
C GLY A 227 37.11 5.56 -10.14
N ARG A 228 35.80 5.30 -10.30
CA ARG A 228 34.75 5.86 -9.42
C ARG A 228 34.06 4.75 -8.63
N LEU A 229 33.77 5.02 -7.36
CA LEU A 229 32.93 4.12 -6.55
C LEU A 229 31.59 3.93 -7.29
N PRO A 230 31.15 2.68 -7.55
CA PRO A 230 29.87 2.45 -8.21
C PRO A 230 28.75 3.04 -7.34
N ILE A 231 27.79 3.71 -7.99
CA ILE A 231 26.66 4.37 -7.31
C ILE A 231 25.88 3.33 -6.50
N VAL A 232 25.78 2.09 -7.01
CA VAL A 232 25.17 0.97 -6.28
C VAL A 232 25.81 0.75 -4.93
N LEU A 233 27.15 0.70 -4.85
CA LEU A 233 27.86 0.44 -3.60
C LEU A 233 27.64 1.58 -2.61
N ALA A 234 27.71 2.83 -3.07
CA ALA A 234 27.44 3.99 -2.24
C ALA A 234 26.01 3.95 -1.67
N TYR A 235 25.02 3.57 -2.49
CA TYR A 235 23.65 3.37 -2.02
C TYR A 235 23.52 2.24 -1.01
N VAL A 236 24.14 1.08 -1.26
CA VAL A 236 24.11 -0.06 -0.33
C VAL A 236 24.67 0.34 1.04
N LEU A 237 25.79 1.07 1.07
CA LEU A 237 26.40 1.55 2.31
C LEU A 237 25.52 2.60 3.00
N ALA A 238 25.05 3.62 2.28
CA ALA A 238 24.22 4.69 2.83
C ALA A 238 22.90 4.16 3.39
N THR A 239 22.23 3.25 2.68
CA THR A 239 20.96 2.66 3.13
C THR A 239 21.13 1.67 4.27
N SER A 240 22.22 0.90 4.29
CA SER A 240 22.54 0.05 5.45
C SER A 240 22.83 0.89 6.69
N PHE A 241 23.57 2.00 6.55
CA PHE A 241 23.80 2.95 7.62
C PHE A 241 22.48 3.57 8.11
N ALA A 242 21.61 4.00 7.20
CA ALA A 242 20.29 4.54 7.55
C ALA A 242 19.42 3.51 8.29
N ALA A 243 19.45 2.23 7.88
CA ALA A 243 18.73 1.17 8.56
C ALA A 243 19.22 0.98 10.00
N VAL A 244 20.54 0.98 10.22
CA VAL A 244 21.13 0.92 11.56
C VAL A 244 20.75 2.14 12.39
N ALA A 245 20.83 3.35 11.82
CA ALA A 245 20.45 4.58 12.52
C ALA A 245 18.98 4.56 12.97
N VAL A 246 18.07 4.11 12.11
CA VAL A 246 16.65 3.94 12.44
C VAL A 246 16.45 2.93 13.58
N ILE A 247 17.14 1.78 13.52
CA ILE A 247 17.08 0.77 14.59
C ILE A 247 17.59 1.34 15.92
N VAL A 248 18.75 2.02 15.92
CA VAL A 248 19.32 2.64 17.12
C VAL A 248 18.37 3.66 17.72
N TRP A 249 17.74 4.49 16.87
CA TRP A 249 16.71 5.43 17.32
C TRP A 249 15.50 4.72 17.93
N GLY A 250 15.05 3.62 17.31
CA GLY A 250 14.01 2.76 17.86
C GLY A 250 14.35 2.19 19.24
N ILE A 251 15.58 1.69 19.42
CA ILE A 251 16.07 1.15 20.70
C ILE A 251 16.09 2.23 21.78
N ALA A 252 16.55 3.43 21.45
CA ALA A 252 16.63 4.54 22.39
C ALA A 252 15.23 5.02 22.85
N ARG A 253 14.22 4.95 21.98
CA ARG A 253 12.89 5.53 22.23
C ARG A 253 11.81 4.50 22.61
N VAL A 254 12.05 3.20 22.47
CA VAL A 254 11.02 2.16 22.68
C VAL A 254 10.35 2.23 24.06
N ARG A 255 11.13 2.49 25.13
CA ARG A 255 10.62 2.61 26.51
C ARG A 255 9.96 3.95 26.80
N VAL A 256 10.31 4.99 26.04
CA VAL A 256 9.67 6.31 26.14
C VAL A 256 8.31 6.29 25.47
N TRP A 257 8.19 5.61 24.32
CA TRP A 257 6.93 5.51 23.58
C TRP A 257 5.93 4.53 24.20
N ASN A 258 6.40 3.53 24.94
CA ASN A 258 5.54 2.48 25.51
C ASN A 258 5.75 2.40 27.03
N PRO A 259 5.28 3.41 27.80
CA PRO A 259 5.42 3.42 29.25
C PRO A 259 4.58 2.32 29.89
N SER A 260 5.20 1.47 30.72
CA SER A 260 4.53 0.38 31.44
C SER A 260 3.57 0.85 32.55
N ARG A 261 3.48 2.16 32.81
CA ARG A 261 2.74 2.76 33.94
C ARG A 261 1.31 3.22 33.61
N GLU A 262 0.85 3.08 32.36
CA GLU A 262 -0.51 3.49 31.97
C GLU A 262 -1.63 2.52 32.42
N VAL A 263 -1.29 1.39 33.07
CA VAL A 263 -2.25 0.61 33.87
C VAL A 263 -2.44 1.24 35.25
N ARG A 264 -2.57 2.57 35.33
CA ARG A 264 -3.43 3.15 36.35
C ARG A 264 -4.81 3.12 35.73
N PHE A 265 -5.67 2.23 36.24
CA PHE A 265 -7.11 2.36 36.03
C PHE A 265 -7.44 3.85 36.18
N ARG A 266 -7.80 4.51 35.08
CA ARG A 266 -8.46 5.79 35.19
C ARG A 266 -9.66 5.49 36.07
N ALA A 267 -9.70 6.06 37.27
CA ALA A 267 -10.89 5.95 38.11
C ALA A 267 -12.09 6.28 37.21
N PRO A 268 -13.16 5.46 37.19
CA PRO A 268 -14.32 5.75 36.38
C PRO A 268 -14.67 7.21 36.57
N GLU A 269 -14.58 8.01 35.50
CA GLU A 269 -15.13 9.35 35.56
C GLU A 269 -16.64 9.14 35.70
N PRO A 270 -17.28 9.69 36.75
CA PRO A 270 -18.71 9.48 36.97
C PRO A 270 -19.49 9.91 35.72
N GLU A 271 -20.08 8.95 35.03
CA GLU A 271 -20.76 9.15 33.75
C GLU A 271 -22.17 9.71 33.95
N THR A 272 -22.74 9.55 35.15
CA THR A 272 -24.04 10.11 35.53
C THR A 272 -23.97 11.15 36.64
N GLY A 273 -25.01 11.99 36.72
CA GLY A 273 -25.15 12.98 37.79
C GLY A 273 -25.33 12.35 39.19
N GLU A 274 -25.74 11.08 39.27
CA GLU A 274 -25.87 10.32 40.52
C GLU A 274 -24.51 9.80 41.00
N ASP A 275 -23.69 9.23 40.11
CA ASP A 275 -22.32 8.77 40.43
C ASP A 275 -21.45 9.91 40.99
N LEU A 276 -21.64 11.13 40.45
CA LEU A 276 -20.94 12.34 40.87
C LEU A 276 -21.39 12.84 42.24
N ARG A 277 -22.67 12.64 42.60
CA ARG A 277 -23.21 12.94 43.93
C ARG A 277 -22.72 11.94 44.96
N GLN A 278 -22.70 10.66 44.61
CA GLN A 278 -22.23 9.59 45.49
C GLN A 278 -20.73 9.73 45.77
N TRP A 279 -19.94 10.06 44.75
CA TRP A 279 -18.53 10.40 44.89
C TRP A 279 -18.31 11.64 45.79
N ARG A 280 -19.09 12.73 45.61
CA ARG A 280 -19.02 13.91 46.51
C ARG A 280 -19.42 13.61 47.94
N SER A 281 -20.45 12.78 48.16
CA SER A 281 -20.87 12.37 49.51
C SER A 281 -19.80 11.54 50.22
N SER A 282 -19.02 10.76 49.47
CA SER A 282 -17.88 10.02 50.00
C SER A 282 -16.62 10.87 50.23
N ALA A 283 -16.55 12.05 49.60
CA ALA A 283 -15.40 12.95 49.64
C ALA A 283 -15.50 14.06 50.70
N GLY A 284 -16.57 14.09 51.51
CA GLY A 284 -16.66 14.96 52.70
C GLY A 284 -16.63 16.46 52.41
N ALA A 285 -17.08 16.91 51.24
CA ALA A 285 -17.15 18.33 50.91
C ALA A 285 -18.50 18.93 51.33
N GLU A 286 -18.56 19.43 52.57
CA GLU A 286 -19.63 20.31 53.05
C GLU A 286 -19.38 21.73 52.52
N GLU A 287 -20.03 22.11 51.42
CA GLU A 287 -20.19 23.53 51.05
C GLU A 287 -21.66 23.87 50.77
N PRO A 288 -22.13 25.09 51.11
CA PRO A 288 -23.55 25.42 51.20
C PRO A 288 -24.22 25.54 49.83
N ALA A 289 -25.48 25.12 49.77
CA ALA A 289 -26.28 24.90 48.56
C ALA A 289 -26.64 26.14 47.71
N GLU A 290 -26.27 27.37 48.12
CA GLU A 290 -26.73 28.60 47.46
C GLU A 290 -25.72 29.22 46.47
N ALA A 291 -24.45 28.83 46.49
CA ALA A 291 -23.48 29.25 45.48
C ALA A 291 -23.52 28.41 44.18
N VAL A 292 -24.36 27.36 44.13
CA VAL A 292 -24.29 26.27 43.14
C VAL A 292 -25.09 26.55 41.85
N SER A 293 -25.98 27.54 41.84
CA SER A 293 -26.78 27.83 40.63
C SER A 293 -25.95 28.45 39.49
N SER A 294 -24.78 29.04 39.78
CA SER A 294 -23.95 29.71 38.78
C SER A 294 -22.77 28.85 38.27
N GLN A 295 -22.39 27.78 38.97
CA GLN A 295 -21.27 26.90 38.59
C GLN A 295 -21.67 25.57 37.94
N ALA A 296 -22.98 25.28 37.83
CA ALA A 296 -23.49 24.05 37.22
C ALA A 296 -23.65 24.10 35.69
N ASN A 297 -23.11 25.11 34.99
CA ASN A 297 -23.51 25.39 33.60
C ASN A 297 -22.45 25.24 32.50
N TRP A 298 -21.35 24.50 32.74
CA TRP A 298 -20.26 24.42 31.75
C TRP A 298 -20.21 23.12 30.90
N ARG A 299 -21.14 22.16 31.07
CA ARG A 299 -21.10 20.89 30.31
C ARG A 299 -22.41 20.36 29.71
N ALA A 300 -23.54 21.03 29.85
CA ALA A 300 -24.68 20.76 28.99
C ALA A 300 -24.46 21.49 27.66
N ARG A 301 -23.62 20.93 26.77
CA ARG A 301 -23.54 21.44 25.40
C ARG A 301 -24.96 21.43 24.82
N SER A 302 -25.40 22.57 24.29
CA SER A 302 -26.66 22.64 23.56
C SER A 302 -26.74 21.48 22.56
N PRO A 303 -27.89 20.78 22.46
CA PRO A 303 -28.04 19.67 21.54
C PRO A 303 -27.64 20.13 20.14
N ARG A 304 -26.59 19.52 19.58
CA ARG A 304 -26.20 19.83 18.21
C ARG A 304 -27.28 19.27 17.29
N ARG A 305 -27.75 20.06 16.33
CA ARG A 305 -28.60 19.54 15.26
C ARG A 305 -27.79 18.54 14.43
N VAL A 306 -28.16 17.28 14.54
CA VAL A 306 -27.64 16.16 13.73
C VAL A 306 -28.43 16.14 12.41
N TRP A 307 -27.76 15.82 11.30
CA TRP A 307 -28.43 15.68 10.00
C TRP A 307 -29.27 14.39 9.94
N ASP A 308 -30.07 14.25 8.88
CA ASP A 308 -30.90 13.05 8.64
C ASP A 308 -30.07 11.75 8.66
N ASN A 309 -28.82 11.80 8.17
CA ASN A 309 -27.85 10.73 8.36
C ASN A 309 -26.89 11.06 9.51
N PRO A 310 -27.06 10.46 10.70
CA PRO A 310 -26.24 10.75 11.88
C PRO A 310 -24.79 10.27 11.74
N VAL A 311 -24.56 9.18 11.00
CA VAL A 311 -23.23 8.63 10.74
C VAL A 311 -22.45 9.62 9.87
N LEU A 312 -23.04 10.10 8.79
CA LEU A 312 -22.42 11.09 7.91
C LEU A 312 -22.10 12.40 8.65
N TRP A 313 -23.06 12.91 9.43
CA TRP A 313 -22.86 14.10 10.25
C TRP A 313 -21.66 13.92 11.19
N ARG A 314 -21.55 12.75 11.84
CA ARG A 314 -20.41 12.47 12.71
C ARG A 314 -19.10 12.46 11.93
N GLU A 315 -19.01 11.77 10.79
CA GLU A 315 -17.77 11.69 10.01
C GLU A 315 -17.31 13.05 9.46
N VAL A 316 -18.24 13.93 9.11
CA VAL A 316 -17.95 15.24 8.50
C VAL A 316 -17.72 16.33 9.55
N CYS A 317 -18.59 16.42 10.55
CA CYS A 317 -18.60 17.50 11.54
C CYS A 317 -17.79 17.20 12.80
N THR A 318 -17.37 15.95 13.00
CA THR A 318 -16.52 15.57 14.14
C THR A 318 -15.16 15.07 13.67
N TRP A 319 -14.14 15.18 14.53
CA TRP A 319 -12.80 14.66 14.25
C TRP A 319 -12.76 13.13 14.43
N ALA A 320 -13.66 12.41 13.76
CA ALA A 320 -13.82 10.96 13.88
C ALA A 320 -12.52 10.18 13.59
N TYR A 321 -11.74 10.65 12.61
CA TYR A 321 -10.44 10.06 12.26
C TYR A 321 -9.26 10.58 13.10
N GLY A 322 -9.51 11.59 13.96
CA GLY A 322 -8.52 12.20 14.84
C GLY A 322 -7.57 13.18 14.16
N ARG A 323 -6.85 13.96 14.97
CA ARG A 323 -5.88 14.99 14.51
C ARG A 323 -4.69 14.42 13.75
N LYS A 324 -4.37 13.13 13.96
CA LYS A 324 -3.21 12.46 13.32
C LYS A 324 -3.36 12.35 11.78
N VAL A 325 -4.57 12.46 11.23
CA VAL A 325 -4.81 12.49 9.75
C VAL A 325 -4.16 13.69 9.08
N ILE A 326 -3.97 14.80 9.79
CA ILE A 326 -3.31 16.01 9.25
C ILE A 326 -1.91 15.68 8.72
N LEU A 327 -1.17 14.80 9.40
CA LEU A 327 0.16 14.38 8.97
C LEU A 327 0.12 13.63 7.63
N VAL A 328 -0.86 12.75 7.46
CA VAL A 328 -1.06 12.00 6.20
C VAL A 328 -1.39 12.96 5.06
N ARG A 329 -2.26 13.95 5.31
CA ARG A 329 -2.59 15.00 4.34
C ARG A 329 -1.36 15.84 3.97
N ALA A 330 -0.57 16.26 4.95
CA ALA A 330 0.64 17.04 4.71
C ALA A 330 1.68 16.27 3.88
N ALA A 331 1.89 14.99 4.19
CA ALA A 331 2.79 14.13 3.43
C ALA A 331 2.28 13.88 2.00
N PHE A 332 0.98 13.65 1.81
CA PHE A 332 0.39 13.56 0.48
C PHE A 332 0.54 14.86 -0.30
N LEU A 333 0.31 16.01 0.32
CA LEU A 333 0.49 17.32 -0.31
C LEU A 333 1.93 17.53 -0.76
N ALA A 334 2.92 17.11 0.03
CA ALA A 334 4.33 17.17 -0.37
C ALA A 334 4.62 16.32 -1.61
N LEU A 335 4.09 15.09 -1.66
CA LEU A 335 4.19 14.20 -2.83
C LEU A 335 3.50 14.80 -4.06
N PHE A 336 2.31 15.38 -3.87
CA PHE A 336 1.56 16.06 -4.92
C PHE A 336 2.34 17.26 -5.46
N CYS A 337 2.90 18.12 -4.60
CA CYS A 337 3.70 19.26 -5.03
C CYS A 337 4.91 18.84 -5.86
N ALA A 338 5.59 17.73 -5.49
CA ALA A 338 6.68 17.19 -6.28
C ALA A 338 6.21 16.71 -7.66
N ALA A 339 5.11 15.95 -7.74
CA ALA A 339 4.54 15.46 -9.00
C ALA A 339 3.97 16.60 -9.88
N ALA A 340 3.31 17.58 -9.28
CA ALA A 340 2.82 18.76 -9.97
C ALA A 340 3.99 19.58 -10.52
N ALA A 341 5.08 19.74 -9.75
CA ALA A 341 6.27 20.45 -10.21
C ALA A 341 6.96 19.75 -11.39
N THR A 342 6.97 18.41 -11.46
CA THR A 342 7.51 17.69 -12.63
C THR A 342 6.61 17.85 -13.85
N VAL A 343 5.29 17.74 -13.69
CA VAL A 343 4.32 17.94 -14.77
C VAL A 343 4.31 19.38 -15.29
N ILE A 344 4.33 20.37 -14.40
CA ILE A 344 4.39 21.78 -14.81
C ILE A 344 5.70 22.06 -15.55
N SER A 345 6.83 21.50 -15.08
CA SER A 345 8.10 21.67 -15.79
C SER A 345 8.10 21.03 -17.18
N SER A 346 7.48 19.86 -17.36
CA SER A 346 7.40 19.20 -18.67
C SER A 346 6.43 19.90 -19.64
N VAL A 347 5.37 20.54 -19.11
CA VAL A 347 4.50 21.41 -19.91
C VAL A 347 5.25 22.66 -20.36
N ARG A 348 6.00 23.31 -19.46
CA ARG A 348 6.78 24.51 -19.78
C ARG A 348 7.92 24.25 -20.76
N SER A 349 8.57 23.08 -20.69
CA SER A 349 9.61 22.69 -21.65
C SER A 349 9.05 22.30 -23.02
N GLY A 350 7.72 22.17 -23.15
CA GLY A 350 7.07 21.68 -24.37
C GLY A 350 7.14 20.16 -24.55
N ASP A 351 7.84 19.43 -23.67
CA ASP A 351 7.95 17.97 -23.75
C ASP A 351 6.58 17.29 -23.58
N ALA A 352 5.69 17.87 -22.77
CA ALA A 352 4.33 17.37 -22.61
C ALA A 352 3.44 17.61 -23.84
N LEU A 353 3.80 18.55 -24.72
CA LEU A 353 3.05 18.91 -25.91
C LEU A 353 3.54 18.16 -27.16
N ARG A 354 4.67 17.44 -27.06
CA ARG A 354 5.15 16.58 -28.13
C ARG A 354 4.13 15.48 -28.37
N ARG A 355 3.64 15.38 -29.60
CA ARG A 355 2.82 14.25 -30.02
C ARG A 355 3.65 12.99 -29.87
N PHE A 356 3.11 12.03 -29.14
CA PHE A 356 3.71 10.72 -28.99
C PHE A 356 3.77 10.07 -30.38
N ASP A 357 4.96 9.92 -30.94
CA ASP A 357 5.15 9.16 -32.17
C ASP A 357 5.02 7.67 -31.83
N ALA A 358 4.18 6.94 -32.56
CA ALA A 358 3.88 5.53 -32.27
C ALA A 358 5.12 4.61 -32.35
N ALA A 359 6.22 5.11 -32.93
CA ALA A 359 7.54 4.47 -33.02
C ALA A 359 8.38 4.61 -31.74
N ASP A 360 8.10 5.57 -30.86
CA ASP A 360 8.81 5.72 -29.60
C ASP A 360 8.29 4.70 -28.56
N SER A 361 9.21 3.97 -27.95
CA SER A 361 8.92 2.93 -26.95
C SER A 361 8.65 3.48 -25.54
N ALA A 362 8.57 4.81 -25.37
CA ALA A 362 8.53 5.47 -24.06
C ALA A 362 7.23 6.23 -23.83
N LEU A 363 6.42 5.83 -22.82
CA LEU A 363 5.20 6.56 -22.44
C LEU A 363 5.45 8.08 -22.29
N PRO A 364 4.44 8.92 -22.56
CA PRO A 364 4.58 10.37 -22.37
C PRO A 364 5.17 10.70 -21.00
N VAL A 365 6.10 11.64 -20.96
CA VAL A 365 6.87 11.98 -19.75
C VAL A 365 5.95 12.40 -18.59
N THR A 366 4.76 12.94 -18.91
CA THR A 366 3.71 13.32 -17.96
C THR A 366 2.91 12.16 -17.40
N THR A 367 2.86 11.00 -18.07
CA THR A 367 2.02 9.87 -17.67
C THR A 367 2.50 9.25 -16.35
N LEU A 368 3.81 9.05 -16.19
CA LEU A 368 4.38 8.44 -14.98
C LEU A 368 4.11 9.23 -13.69
N PRO A 369 4.38 10.55 -13.60
CA PRO A 369 4.11 11.29 -12.36
C PRO A 369 2.62 11.38 -12.03
N VAL A 370 1.74 11.52 -13.04
CA VAL A 370 0.28 11.54 -12.85
C VAL A 370 -0.23 10.17 -12.39
N ALA A 371 0.22 9.09 -13.03
CA ALA A 371 -0.13 7.74 -12.63
C ALA A 371 0.38 7.41 -11.22
N ALA A 372 1.60 7.81 -10.88
CA ALA A 372 2.18 7.58 -9.55
C ALA A 372 1.38 8.27 -8.44
N ILE A 373 1.05 9.56 -8.60
CA ILE A 373 0.24 10.27 -7.61
C ILE A 373 -1.19 9.72 -7.56
N GLY A 374 -1.75 9.31 -8.70
CA GLY A 374 -3.03 8.62 -8.80
C GLY A 374 -3.04 7.32 -7.99
N VAL A 375 -2.07 6.43 -8.21
CA VAL A 375 -1.94 5.16 -7.46
C VAL A 375 -1.77 5.41 -5.97
N ILE A 376 -0.90 6.34 -5.56
CA ILE A 376 -0.72 6.72 -4.16
C ILE A 376 -2.03 7.22 -3.55
N SER A 377 -2.79 8.05 -4.27
CA SER A 377 -4.07 8.55 -3.80
C SER A 377 -5.11 7.43 -3.64
N LEU A 378 -5.22 6.50 -4.59
CA LEU A 378 -6.11 5.34 -4.50
C LEU A 378 -5.77 4.49 -3.26
N VAL A 379 -4.49 4.19 -3.06
CA VAL A 379 -4.01 3.44 -1.91
C VAL A 379 -4.38 4.12 -0.59
N LEU A 380 -4.22 5.44 -0.49
CA LEU A 380 -4.53 6.18 0.74
C LEU A 380 -6.03 6.30 1.00
N VAL A 381 -6.84 6.49 -0.04
CA VAL A 381 -8.31 6.48 0.06
C VAL A 381 -8.78 5.10 0.54
N ASN A 382 -8.26 4.01 -0.04
CA ASN A 382 -8.56 2.65 0.41
C ASN A 382 -8.25 2.46 1.89
N ALA A 383 -7.05 2.87 2.29
CA ALA A 383 -6.56 2.69 3.63
C ALA A 383 -7.51 3.38 4.62
N LEU A 384 -7.86 4.65 4.37
CA LEU A 384 -8.77 5.41 5.21
C LEU A 384 -10.19 4.84 5.22
N ALA A 385 -10.65 4.27 4.10
CA ALA A 385 -11.92 3.55 4.03
C ALA A 385 -11.94 2.35 4.98
N VAL A 386 -10.93 1.48 4.95
CA VAL A 386 -10.84 0.33 5.86
C VAL A 386 -10.81 0.80 7.31
N ASN A 387 -10.00 1.82 7.62
CA ASN A 387 -9.85 2.34 8.98
C ASN A 387 -11.14 2.95 9.54
N SER A 388 -12.04 3.43 8.68
CA SER A 388 -13.32 3.99 9.11
C SER A 388 -14.22 2.94 9.78
N LEU A 389 -14.05 1.66 9.46
CA LEU A 389 -14.76 0.54 10.08
C LEU A 389 -13.91 -0.16 11.13
N THR A 390 -12.65 -0.49 10.81
CA THR A 390 -11.80 -1.20 11.77
C THR A 390 -11.53 -0.35 13.01
N GLY A 391 -11.43 0.98 12.86
CA GLY A 391 -11.28 1.88 13.98
C GLY A 391 -12.47 1.89 14.95
N GLU A 392 -13.68 1.61 14.48
CA GLU A 392 -14.87 1.46 15.33
C GLU A 392 -14.95 0.09 15.97
N ARG A 393 -14.61 -0.95 15.21
CA ARG A 393 -14.55 -2.32 15.71
C ARG A 393 -13.51 -2.46 16.81
N ASP A 394 -12.29 -1.97 16.56
CA ASP A 394 -11.21 -1.97 17.55
C ASP A 394 -11.55 -1.11 18.79
N GLY A 395 -12.47 -0.15 18.62
CA GLY A 395 -13.01 0.68 19.70
C GLY A 395 -14.25 0.10 20.39
N LEU A 396 -14.71 -1.10 20.03
CA LEU A 396 -15.94 -1.75 20.50
C LEU A 396 -17.22 -0.92 20.31
N ALA A 397 -17.18 0.11 19.45
CA ALA A 397 -18.31 0.95 19.14
C ALA A 397 -19.21 0.35 18.06
N LEU A 398 -18.67 -0.54 17.22
CA LEU A 398 -19.42 -1.19 16.14
C LEU A 398 -20.59 -2.02 16.69
N ASP A 399 -20.36 -2.77 17.77
CA ASP A 399 -21.38 -3.62 18.40
C ASP A 399 -22.50 -2.78 19.02
N LEU A 400 -22.18 -1.59 19.52
CA LEU A 400 -23.17 -0.63 20.00
C LEU A 400 -24.00 -0.06 18.85
N LEU A 401 -23.37 0.29 17.72
CA LEU A 401 -24.07 0.80 16.54
C LEU A 401 -25.00 -0.26 15.93
N LEU A 402 -24.63 -1.54 16.02
CA LEU A 402 -25.44 -2.66 15.55
C LEU A 402 -26.76 -2.84 16.33
N VAL A 403 -26.84 -2.35 17.57
CA VAL A 403 -28.03 -2.44 18.41
C VAL A 403 -28.90 -1.17 18.34
N THR A 404 -28.44 -0.14 17.62
CA THR A 404 -29.21 1.10 17.39
C THR A 404 -30.12 1.00 16.17
N ASP A 405 -31.13 1.86 16.09
CA ASP A 405 -32.11 1.95 14.98
C ASP A 405 -31.52 2.44 13.63
N LEU A 406 -30.21 2.25 13.39
CA LEU A 406 -29.55 2.68 12.16
C LEU A 406 -29.87 1.72 11.01
N ARG A 407 -30.32 2.29 9.88
CA ARG A 407 -30.51 1.48 8.68
C ARG A 407 -29.17 1.09 8.06
N PRO A 408 -29.08 -0.08 7.41
CA PRO A 408 -27.83 -0.53 6.76
C PRO A 408 -27.35 0.46 5.69
N SER A 409 -28.29 1.00 4.91
CA SER A 409 -28.04 2.04 3.91
C SER A 409 -27.47 3.33 4.52
N GLU A 410 -28.04 3.80 5.63
CA GLU A 410 -27.59 5.00 6.33
C GLU A 410 -26.16 4.84 6.84
N PHE A 411 -25.83 3.66 7.39
CA PHE A 411 -24.49 3.35 7.85
C PHE A 411 -23.48 3.29 6.69
N ILE A 412 -23.75 2.48 5.66
CA ILE A 412 -22.80 2.27 4.56
C ILE A 412 -22.58 3.55 3.76
N PHE A 413 -23.65 4.24 3.35
CA PHE A 413 -23.51 5.52 2.63
C PHE A 413 -22.92 6.62 3.51
N GLY A 414 -23.27 6.65 4.80
CA GLY A 414 -22.69 7.60 5.75
C GLY A 414 -21.17 7.43 5.88
N LYS A 415 -20.70 6.18 5.96
CA LYS A 415 -19.27 5.84 5.97
C LYS A 415 -18.60 6.16 4.64
N LEU A 416 -19.18 5.75 3.53
CA LEU A 416 -18.62 5.96 2.19
C LEU A 416 -18.44 7.46 1.90
N LEU A 417 -19.49 8.26 2.12
CA LEU A 417 -19.44 9.71 1.92
C LEU A 417 -18.51 10.41 2.93
N GLY A 418 -18.48 9.93 4.18
CA GLY A 418 -17.54 10.42 5.20
C GLY A 418 -16.08 10.23 4.78
N VAL A 419 -15.73 9.05 4.26
CA VAL A 419 -14.40 8.76 3.72
C VAL A 419 -14.07 9.69 2.55
N LEU A 420 -14.99 9.83 1.58
CA LEU A 420 -14.79 10.71 0.42
C LEU A 420 -14.59 12.17 0.84
N TYR A 421 -15.32 12.64 1.86
CA TYR A 421 -15.13 13.98 2.41
C TYR A 421 -13.77 14.16 3.09
N VAL A 422 -13.35 13.21 3.92
CA VAL A 422 -12.07 13.26 4.64
C VAL A 422 -10.87 13.14 3.69
N THR A 423 -11.06 12.49 2.54
CA THR A 423 -10.04 12.29 1.51
C THR A 423 -10.16 13.24 0.33
N LYS A 424 -11.02 14.26 0.42
CA LYS A 424 -11.27 15.19 -0.69
C LYS A 424 -10.01 15.80 -1.28
N GLU A 425 -9.00 16.12 -0.46
CA GLU A 425 -7.74 16.68 -0.98
C GLU A 425 -6.96 15.63 -1.79
N MET A 426 -7.05 14.36 -1.41
CA MET A 426 -6.39 13.24 -2.09
C MET A 426 -7.04 12.89 -3.42
N ILE A 427 -8.32 13.20 -3.57
CA ILE A 427 -9.12 12.98 -4.79
C ILE A 427 -9.01 14.20 -5.71
N LEU A 428 -9.28 15.39 -5.19
CA LEU A 428 -9.37 16.62 -5.98
C LEU A 428 -8.02 17.07 -6.55
N LEU A 429 -6.91 16.85 -5.83
CA LEU A 429 -5.59 17.30 -6.29
C LEU A 429 -5.12 16.54 -7.56
N PRO A 430 -5.11 15.19 -7.61
CA PRO A 430 -4.81 14.47 -8.85
C PRO A 430 -5.76 14.82 -10.01
N LEU A 431 -7.06 14.96 -9.74
CA LEU A 431 -8.03 15.39 -10.76
C LEU A 431 -7.74 16.80 -11.28
N GLY A 432 -7.35 17.73 -10.40
CA GLY A 432 -6.92 19.06 -10.77
C GLY A 432 -5.67 19.06 -11.65
N LEU A 433 -4.74 18.11 -11.43
CA LEU A 433 -3.55 17.95 -12.28
C LEU A 433 -3.92 17.44 -13.68
N VAL A 434 -4.88 16.52 -13.79
CA VAL A 434 -5.43 16.07 -15.08
C VAL A 434 -6.14 17.22 -15.80
N PHE A 435 -6.92 18.02 -15.08
CA PHE A 435 -7.58 19.20 -15.64
C PHE A 435 -6.56 20.23 -16.15
N TYR A 436 -5.47 20.46 -15.42
CA TYR A 436 -4.36 21.32 -15.85
C TYR A 436 -3.71 20.81 -17.15
N LEU A 437 -3.56 19.50 -17.32
CA LEU A 437 -3.07 18.92 -18.58
C LEU A 437 -4.03 19.15 -19.75
N GLY A 438 -5.34 19.05 -19.52
CA GLY A 438 -6.36 19.43 -20.52
C GLY A 438 -6.30 20.91 -20.87
N TYR A 439 -6.24 21.78 -19.85
CA TYR A 439 -6.18 23.24 -20.03
C TYR A 439 -4.90 23.70 -20.75
N SER A 440 -3.76 23.07 -20.48
CA SER A 440 -2.49 23.38 -21.14
C SER A 440 -2.38 22.84 -22.57
N GLY A 441 -3.40 22.15 -23.07
CA GLY A 441 -3.42 21.57 -24.41
C GLY A 441 -2.60 20.28 -24.56
N ALA A 442 -2.10 19.70 -23.46
CA ALA A 442 -1.39 18.42 -23.47
C ALA A 442 -2.34 17.24 -23.71
N MET A 443 -3.64 17.40 -23.42
CA MET A 443 -4.69 16.43 -23.71
C MET A 443 -5.92 17.14 -24.29
N THR A 444 -6.68 16.46 -25.15
CA THR A 444 -7.98 16.96 -25.62
C THR A 444 -8.99 16.97 -24.47
N TRP A 445 -9.99 17.85 -24.56
CA TRP A 445 -11.00 17.99 -23.53
C TRP A 445 -11.84 16.72 -23.32
N GLU A 446 -12.15 16.01 -24.40
CA GLU A 446 -12.84 14.72 -24.35
C GLU A 446 -12.06 13.71 -23.50
N ASN A 447 -10.76 13.58 -23.74
CA ASN A 447 -9.88 12.69 -23.00
C ASN A 447 -9.75 13.13 -21.53
N THR A 448 -9.72 14.45 -21.26
CA THR A 448 -9.76 14.97 -19.89
C THR A 448 -11.03 14.51 -19.15
N VAL A 449 -12.20 14.61 -19.79
CA VAL A 449 -13.47 14.17 -19.20
C VAL A 449 -13.47 12.66 -18.94
N PHE A 450 -13.01 11.85 -19.90
CA PHE A 450 -12.91 10.40 -19.74
C PHE A 450 -12.00 9.98 -18.59
N VAL A 451 -10.83 10.61 -18.45
CA VAL A 451 -9.91 10.31 -17.34
C VAL A 451 -10.50 10.75 -16.00
N VAL A 452 -11.13 11.92 -15.92
CA VAL A 452 -11.75 12.41 -14.68
C VAL A 452 -12.88 11.49 -14.24
N LEU A 453 -13.81 11.14 -15.13
CA LEU A 453 -14.93 10.25 -14.80
C LEU A 453 -14.44 8.83 -14.48
N GLY A 454 -13.49 8.30 -15.24
CA GLY A 454 -12.87 7.00 -14.96
C GLY A 454 -12.18 6.97 -13.60
N ALA A 455 -11.44 8.03 -13.24
CA ALA A 455 -10.81 8.16 -11.94
C ALA A 455 -11.84 8.23 -10.80
N MET A 456 -12.96 8.92 -10.99
CA MET A 456 -14.06 8.96 -10.01
C MET A 456 -14.65 7.57 -9.76
N VAL A 457 -14.83 6.75 -10.80
CA VAL A 457 -15.26 5.35 -10.65
C VAL A 457 -14.22 4.55 -9.86
N LEU A 458 -12.93 4.72 -10.14
CA LEU A 458 -11.87 4.05 -9.39
C LEU A 458 -11.84 4.46 -7.91
N TYR A 459 -12.05 5.74 -7.58
CA TYR A 459 -12.17 6.17 -6.19
C TYR A 459 -13.39 5.56 -5.49
N GLY A 460 -14.52 5.47 -6.19
CA GLY A 460 -15.71 4.78 -5.69
C GLY A 460 -15.44 3.29 -5.40
N PHE A 461 -14.82 2.60 -6.36
CA PHE A 461 -14.40 1.20 -6.23
C PHE A 461 -13.47 0.98 -5.04
N VAL A 462 -12.40 1.77 -4.95
CA VAL A 462 -11.37 1.60 -3.92
C VAL A 462 -11.88 1.96 -2.53
N SER A 463 -12.81 2.93 -2.42
CA SER A 463 -13.49 3.25 -1.17
C SER A 463 -14.40 2.11 -0.72
N MET A 464 -15.23 1.58 -1.63
CA MET A 464 -16.13 0.46 -1.34
C MET A 464 -15.37 -0.83 -1.00
N LEU A 465 -14.27 -1.11 -1.71
CA LEU A 465 -13.36 -2.22 -1.43
C LEU A 465 -12.83 -2.18 0.01
N GLY A 466 -12.49 -0.97 0.48
CA GLY A 466 -12.01 -0.78 1.84
C GLY A 466 -13.10 -1.03 2.89
N ILE A 467 -14.31 -0.56 2.64
CA ILE A 467 -15.48 -0.83 3.50
C ILE A 467 -15.81 -2.33 3.50
N HIS A 468 -15.89 -2.96 2.33
CA HIS A 468 -16.15 -4.41 2.17
C HIS A 468 -15.15 -5.26 2.98
N SER A 469 -13.86 -4.97 2.84
CA SER A 469 -12.82 -5.66 3.59
C SER A 469 -12.93 -5.40 5.11
N GLY A 470 -13.28 -4.17 5.49
CA GLY A 470 -13.52 -3.79 6.89
C GLY A 470 -14.69 -4.56 7.53
N LEU A 471 -15.78 -4.76 6.79
CA LEU A 471 -16.93 -5.56 7.24
C LEU A 471 -16.57 -7.03 7.36
N THR A 472 -15.97 -7.60 6.32
CA THR A 472 -15.74 -9.05 6.15
C THR A 472 -14.70 -9.63 7.12
N TYR A 473 -13.67 -8.88 7.49
CA TYR A 473 -12.56 -9.40 8.30
C TYR A 473 -12.61 -8.88 9.74
N ILE A 474 -12.93 -9.76 10.69
CA ILE A 474 -13.03 -9.46 12.13
C ILE A 474 -11.78 -8.72 12.65
N ALA A 475 -10.59 -9.25 12.39
CA ALA A 475 -9.36 -8.57 12.79
C ALA A 475 -9.05 -7.40 11.84
N GLY A 476 -9.05 -6.17 12.35
CA GLY A 476 -8.83 -4.96 11.55
C GLY A 476 -7.50 -4.97 10.79
N ARG A 477 -6.46 -5.61 11.36
CA ARG A 477 -5.20 -5.86 10.66
C ARG A 477 -5.35 -6.75 9.42
N THR A 478 -6.13 -7.83 9.48
CA THR A 478 -6.32 -8.68 8.29
C THR A 478 -7.15 -7.97 7.24
N ALA A 479 -8.16 -7.19 7.64
CA ALA A 479 -8.94 -6.35 6.73
C ALA A 479 -8.03 -5.37 5.97
N THR A 480 -7.16 -4.67 6.69
CA THR A 480 -6.25 -3.67 6.10
C THR A 480 -5.22 -4.30 5.17
N LEU A 481 -4.65 -5.46 5.54
CA LEU A 481 -3.70 -6.18 4.69
C LEU A 481 -4.33 -6.72 3.41
N VAL A 482 -5.54 -7.29 3.49
CA VAL A 482 -6.24 -7.82 2.32
C VAL A 482 -6.65 -6.69 1.37
N SER A 483 -7.25 -5.62 1.89
CA SER A 483 -7.67 -4.49 1.07
C SER A 483 -6.49 -3.76 0.42
N LEU A 484 -5.47 -3.40 1.21
CA LEU A 484 -4.26 -2.75 0.71
C LEU A 484 -3.50 -3.64 -0.26
N GLY A 485 -3.38 -4.94 0.06
CA GLY A 485 -2.77 -5.94 -0.80
C GLY A 485 -3.50 -6.08 -2.14
N THR A 486 -4.83 -5.99 -2.14
CA THR A 486 -5.65 -6.06 -3.37
C THR A 486 -5.41 -4.84 -4.26
N VAL A 487 -5.44 -3.63 -3.70
CA VAL A 487 -5.15 -2.40 -4.48
C VAL A 487 -3.72 -2.43 -5.02
N PHE A 488 -2.75 -2.81 -4.19
CA PHE A 488 -1.35 -2.91 -4.59
C PHE A 488 -1.15 -3.97 -5.69
N PHE A 489 -1.79 -5.13 -5.56
CA PHE A 489 -1.79 -6.19 -6.57
C PHE A 489 -2.36 -5.70 -7.90
N LEU A 490 -3.51 -5.01 -7.88
CA LEU A 490 -4.12 -4.45 -9.09
C LEU A 490 -3.20 -3.40 -9.75
N CYS A 491 -2.65 -2.45 -8.98
CA CYS A 491 -1.79 -1.41 -9.53
C CYS A 491 -0.48 -1.96 -10.11
N ILE A 492 0.19 -2.87 -9.38
CA ILE A 492 1.42 -3.50 -9.86
C ILE A 492 1.15 -4.43 -11.03
N GLY A 493 0.09 -5.24 -10.97
CA GLY A 493 -0.32 -6.12 -12.05
C GLY A 493 -0.58 -5.34 -13.35
N VAL A 494 -1.32 -4.23 -13.26
CA VAL A 494 -1.54 -3.31 -14.38
C VAL A 494 -0.22 -2.74 -14.91
N ALA A 495 0.68 -2.28 -14.03
CA ALA A 495 1.98 -1.72 -14.45
C ALA A 495 2.85 -2.77 -15.17
N ILE A 496 2.91 -4.00 -14.66
CA ILE A 496 3.67 -5.10 -15.28
C ILE A 496 3.06 -5.45 -16.63
N CYS A 497 1.74 -5.65 -16.70
CA CYS A 497 1.03 -5.93 -17.95
C CYS A 497 1.30 -4.84 -18.99
N MET A 498 1.25 -3.57 -18.58
CA MET A 498 1.52 -2.43 -19.44
C MET A 498 2.96 -2.44 -19.96
N VAL A 499 3.96 -2.69 -19.11
CA VAL A 499 5.37 -2.75 -19.52
C VAL A 499 5.59 -3.88 -20.53
N ILE A 500 5.08 -5.09 -20.25
CA ILE A 500 5.18 -6.23 -21.17
C ILE A 500 4.57 -5.86 -22.53
N MET A 501 3.39 -5.26 -22.53
CA MET A 501 2.69 -4.95 -23.76
C MET A 501 3.36 -3.84 -24.58
N VAL A 502 3.98 -2.85 -23.93
CA VAL A 502 4.79 -1.82 -24.60
C VAL A 502 6.07 -2.43 -25.17
N SER A 503 6.75 -3.31 -24.41
CA SER A 503 8.02 -3.91 -24.84
C SER A 503 7.91 -4.83 -26.04
N PHE A 504 6.73 -5.38 -26.32
CA PHE A 504 6.55 -6.43 -27.33
C PHE A 504 5.42 -6.14 -28.33
N ARG A 505 5.36 -4.93 -28.89
CA ARG A 505 4.39 -4.58 -29.93
C ARG A 505 4.61 -5.44 -31.18
N GLY A 506 3.65 -6.30 -31.55
CA GLY A 506 3.67 -7.04 -32.82
C GLY A 506 3.23 -8.51 -32.80
N ALA A 507 3.22 -9.20 -31.64
CA ALA A 507 2.83 -10.61 -31.54
C ALA A 507 1.75 -10.85 -30.47
N PHE A 508 0.59 -10.22 -30.64
CA PHE A 508 -0.52 -10.34 -29.70
C PHE A 508 -1.00 -11.79 -29.49
N GLN A 509 -1.01 -12.61 -30.54
CA GLN A 509 -1.45 -14.02 -30.43
C GLN A 509 -0.56 -14.84 -29.50
N LEU A 510 0.75 -14.57 -29.48
CA LEU A 510 1.73 -15.29 -28.66
C LEU A 510 1.78 -14.76 -27.21
N GLN A 511 1.24 -13.56 -26.99
CA GLN A 511 1.03 -12.97 -25.67
C GLN A 511 -0.21 -13.52 -24.96
N LEU A 512 -1.17 -14.11 -25.70
CA LEU A 512 -2.47 -14.49 -25.14
C LEU A 512 -2.35 -15.52 -24.01
N ALA A 513 -1.56 -16.57 -24.18
CA ALA A 513 -1.40 -17.62 -23.17
C ALA A 513 -0.84 -17.11 -21.82
N PRO A 514 0.29 -16.37 -21.79
CA PRO A 514 0.80 -15.82 -20.53
C PRO A 514 -0.12 -14.75 -19.91
N PHE A 515 -0.77 -13.92 -20.73
CA PHE A 515 -1.78 -13.00 -20.21
C PHE A 515 -2.98 -13.74 -19.63
N LEU A 516 -3.44 -14.83 -20.26
CA LEU A 516 -4.52 -15.66 -19.73
C LEU A 516 -4.11 -16.28 -18.38
N ALA A 517 -2.87 -16.74 -18.24
CA ALA A 517 -2.36 -17.23 -16.96
C ALA A 517 -2.36 -16.14 -15.87
N MET A 518 -1.93 -14.91 -16.20
CA MET A 518 -2.00 -13.76 -15.29
C MET A 518 -3.44 -13.35 -14.96
N ILE A 519 -4.35 -13.38 -15.93
CA ILE A 519 -5.77 -13.04 -15.77
C ILE A 519 -6.47 -14.08 -14.88
N LEU A 520 -6.24 -15.37 -15.12
CA LEU A 520 -6.83 -16.44 -14.32
C LEU A 520 -6.25 -16.47 -12.90
N GLY A 521 -4.92 -16.36 -12.76
CA GLY A 521 -4.25 -16.30 -11.47
C GLY A 521 -4.65 -15.04 -10.68
N GLY A 522 -4.74 -13.90 -11.37
CA GLY A 522 -5.19 -12.64 -10.78
C GLY A 522 -6.67 -12.66 -10.39
N GLY A 523 -7.53 -13.32 -11.18
CA GLY A 523 -8.93 -13.53 -10.86
C GLY A 523 -9.12 -14.42 -9.63
N ALA A 524 -8.35 -15.51 -9.53
CA ALA A 524 -8.35 -16.36 -8.35
C ALA A 524 -7.86 -15.62 -7.09
N ALA A 525 -6.79 -14.82 -7.21
CA ALA A 525 -6.29 -13.99 -6.11
C ALA A 525 -7.32 -12.92 -5.68
N LEU A 526 -8.00 -12.30 -6.64
CA LEU A 526 -9.02 -11.31 -6.37
C LEU A 526 -10.26 -11.95 -5.72
N PHE A 527 -10.67 -13.14 -6.17
CA PHE A 527 -11.75 -13.89 -5.52
C PHE A 527 -11.39 -14.30 -4.08
N ALA A 528 -10.14 -14.73 -3.85
CA ALA A 528 -9.65 -15.05 -2.51
C ALA A 528 -9.70 -13.84 -1.56
N ALA A 529 -9.50 -12.63 -2.10
CA ALA A 529 -9.56 -11.39 -1.34
C ALA A 529 -10.99 -10.86 -1.14
N LEU A 530 -11.85 -10.94 -2.17
CA LEU A 530 -13.18 -10.33 -2.17
C LEU A 530 -14.29 -11.27 -1.70
N GLY A 531 -14.30 -12.52 -2.18
CA GLY A 531 -15.47 -13.39 -2.15
C GLY A 531 -15.32 -14.68 -1.35
N TRP A 532 -14.11 -15.06 -0.93
CA TRP A 532 -13.91 -16.36 -0.24
C TRP A 532 -14.71 -16.48 1.07
N ARG A 533 -14.94 -15.36 1.77
CA ARG A 533 -15.71 -15.31 3.02
C ARG A 533 -17.18 -14.93 2.82
N THR A 534 -17.48 -14.23 1.73
CA THR A 534 -18.82 -13.75 1.38
C THR A 534 -19.10 -14.11 -0.08
N PRO A 535 -19.27 -15.42 -0.38
CA PRO A 535 -19.36 -15.87 -1.76
C PRO A 535 -20.68 -15.38 -2.38
N SER A 536 -20.57 -14.66 -3.50
CA SER A 536 -21.70 -14.32 -4.35
C SER A 536 -21.33 -14.55 -5.81
N SER A 537 -22.32 -14.91 -6.63
CA SER A 537 -22.12 -15.08 -8.08
C SER A 537 -21.64 -13.78 -8.73
N ALA A 538 -22.11 -12.64 -8.25
CA ALA A 538 -21.68 -11.32 -8.70
C ALA A 538 -20.21 -11.03 -8.37
N ILE A 539 -19.75 -11.31 -7.15
CA ILE A 539 -18.33 -11.12 -6.77
C ILE A 539 -17.43 -12.11 -7.51
N PHE A 540 -17.87 -13.35 -7.68
CA PHE A 540 -17.16 -14.36 -8.47
C PHE A 540 -16.97 -13.89 -9.92
N ALA A 541 -18.05 -13.48 -10.58
CA ALA A 541 -18.00 -12.95 -11.94
C ALA A 541 -17.09 -11.71 -12.03
N ALA A 542 -17.23 -10.77 -11.09
CA ALA A 542 -16.43 -9.56 -11.06
C ALA A 542 -14.92 -9.85 -10.89
N SER A 543 -14.56 -10.82 -10.05
CA SER A 543 -13.17 -11.19 -9.79
C SER A 543 -12.45 -11.71 -11.03
N PHE A 544 -13.12 -12.50 -11.87
CA PHE A 544 -12.53 -13.00 -13.12
C PHE A 544 -12.67 -12.03 -14.29
N LEU A 545 -13.70 -11.17 -14.30
CA LEU A 545 -13.93 -10.21 -15.37
C LEU A 545 -13.00 -8.99 -15.26
N LEU A 546 -12.68 -8.53 -14.06
CA LEU A 546 -11.84 -7.34 -13.83
C LEU A 546 -10.45 -7.45 -14.48
N PRO A 547 -9.66 -8.52 -14.29
CA PRO A 547 -8.35 -8.65 -14.94
C PRO A 547 -8.46 -8.66 -16.47
N LEU A 548 -9.54 -9.22 -17.03
CA LEU A 548 -9.79 -9.22 -18.47
C LEU A 548 -10.15 -7.82 -18.99
N ILE A 549 -11.02 -7.11 -18.28
CA ILE A 549 -11.43 -5.74 -18.60
C ILE A 549 -10.24 -4.76 -18.52
N THR A 550 -9.41 -4.91 -17.49
CA THR A 550 -8.20 -4.08 -17.31
C THR A 550 -7.18 -4.36 -18.40
N PHE A 551 -6.96 -5.64 -18.74
CA PHE A 551 -6.12 -6.00 -19.88
C PHE A 551 -6.63 -5.37 -21.18
N TYR A 552 -7.93 -5.48 -21.48
CA TYR A 552 -8.54 -4.84 -22.63
C TYR A 552 -8.34 -3.31 -22.60
N SER A 553 -8.56 -2.66 -21.45
CA SER A 553 -8.38 -1.22 -21.28
C SER A 553 -6.94 -0.77 -21.57
N ILE A 554 -5.94 -1.53 -21.09
CA ILE A 554 -4.52 -1.29 -21.37
C ILE A 554 -4.23 -1.45 -22.87
N THR A 555 -4.78 -2.50 -23.51
CA THR A 555 -4.62 -2.73 -24.95
C THR A 555 -5.13 -1.57 -25.79
N GLN A 556 -6.35 -1.10 -25.53
CA GLN A 556 -6.92 0.04 -26.24
C GLN A 556 -6.12 1.33 -25.99
N PHE A 557 -5.70 1.58 -24.74
CA PHE A 557 -4.90 2.74 -24.39
C PHE A 557 -3.56 2.79 -25.14
N LEU A 558 -2.82 1.68 -25.19
CA LEU A 558 -1.51 1.63 -25.84
C LEU A 558 -1.59 1.58 -27.37
N LEU A 559 -2.67 1.04 -27.94
CA LEU A 559 -2.93 1.09 -29.39
C LEU A 559 -3.39 2.48 -29.86
N GLN A 560 -3.58 3.43 -28.95
CA GLN A 560 -4.10 4.78 -29.25
C GLN A 560 -5.37 4.76 -30.11
N ARG A 561 -6.22 3.75 -29.89
CA ARG A 561 -7.57 3.73 -30.46
C ARG A 561 -8.46 4.73 -29.69
N ASP A 562 -9.75 4.69 -29.96
CA ASP A 562 -10.71 5.54 -29.30
C ASP A 562 -10.69 5.33 -27.76
N GLN A 563 -10.37 6.41 -27.03
CA GLN A 563 -10.26 6.42 -25.58
C GLN A 563 -11.62 6.23 -24.89
N LEU A 564 -12.72 6.41 -25.63
CA LEU A 564 -14.06 6.06 -25.21
C LEU A 564 -14.13 4.58 -24.78
N PHE A 565 -13.51 3.66 -25.51
CA PHE A 565 -13.55 2.24 -25.17
C PHE A 565 -12.88 1.96 -23.84
N VAL A 566 -11.73 2.60 -23.56
CA VAL A 566 -11.03 2.51 -22.27
C VAL A 566 -11.94 2.98 -21.15
N PHE A 567 -12.58 4.13 -21.32
CA PHE A 567 -13.50 4.69 -20.35
C PHE A 567 -14.68 3.76 -20.08
N VAL A 568 -15.40 3.33 -21.12
CA VAL A 568 -16.57 2.46 -21.01
C VAL A 568 -16.23 1.15 -20.30
N THR A 569 -15.09 0.52 -20.63
CA THR A 569 -14.72 -0.74 -19.98
C THR A 569 -14.30 -0.55 -18.53
N VAL A 570 -13.60 0.54 -18.20
CA VAL A 570 -13.28 0.87 -16.80
C VAL A 570 -14.55 1.12 -16.00
N VAL A 571 -15.49 1.92 -16.52
CA VAL A 571 -16.77 2.18 -15.85
C VAL A 571 -17.57 0.90 -15.67
N ALA A 572 -17.69 0.07 -16.72
CA ALA A 572 -18.43 -1.19 -16.64
C ALA A 572 -17.82 -2.16 -15.63
N GLY A 573 -16.50 -2.42 -15.70
CA GLY A 573 -15.85 -3.41 -14.83
C GLY A 573 -15.78 -2.99 -13.37
N TYR A 574 -15.20 -1.80 -13.13
CA TYR A 574 -15.03 -1.31 -11.76
C TYR A 574 -16.36 -0.83 -11.16
N GLY A 575 -17.26 -0.27 -11.96
CA GLY A 575 -18.62 0.05 -11.52
C GLY A 575 -19.43 -1.19 -11.14
N PHE A 576 -19.42 -2.24 -11.99
CA PHE A 576 -20.07 -3.51 -11.66
C PHE A 576 -19.50 -4.13 -10.38
N THR A 577 -18.18 -4.17 -10.22
CA THR A 577 -17.57 -4.72 -9.00
C THR A 577 -17.92 -3.90 -7.77
N THR A 578 -17.98 -2.57 -7.89
CA THR A 578 -18.44 -1.68 -6.81
C THR A 578 -19.87 -2.02 -6.41
N ALA A 579 -20.78 -2.18 -7.39
CA ALA A 579 -22.15 -2.56 -7.14
C ALA A 579 -22.28 -3.97 -6.51
N ALA A 580 -21.47 -4.94 -6.98
CA ALA A 580 -21.45 -6.30 -6.46
C ALA A 580 -21.05 -6.36 -4.97
N MET A 581 -20.20 -5.43 -4.51
CA MET A 581 -19.86 -5.28 -3.08
C MET A 581 -20.90 -4.44 -2.32
N LEU A 582 -21.43 -3.38 -2.95
CA LEU A 582 -22.31 -2.41 -2.29
C LEU A 582 -23.72 -2.95 -2.04
N ILE A 583 -24.32 -3.65 -3.02
CA ILE A 583 -25.72 -4.09 -2.93
C ILE A 583 -25.92 -5.02 -1.72
N PRO A 584 -25.13 -6.09 -1.52
CA PRO A 584 -25.26 -6.95 -0.34
C PRO A 584 -25.09 -6.17 0.98
N ALA A 585 -24.10 -5.28 1.04
CA ALA A 585 -23.80 -4.50 2.24
C ALA A 585 -24.93 -3.53 2.63
N VAL A 586 -25.73 -3.09 1.66
CA VAL A 586 -26.87 -2.19 1.88
C VAL A 586 -28.17 -2.96 2.14
N SER A 587 -28.30 -4.19 1.61
CA SER A 587 -29.50 -5.02 1.80
C SER A 587 -29.47 -5.83 3.09
N GLU A 588 -28.32 -6.37 3.46
CA GLU A 588 -28.13 -7.21 4.64
C GLU A 588 -27.00 -6.60 5.47
N PHE A 589 -27.31 -6.19 6.70
CA PHE A 589 -26.30 -5.71 7.64
C PHE A 589 -25.60 -6.88 8.33
N ASP A 590 -25.12 -7.83 7.53
CA ASP A 590 -24.48 -9.03 8.03
C ASP A 590 -23.01 -8.72 8.30
N VAL A 591 -22.77 -8.01 9.42
CA VAL A 591 -21.42 -7.94 9.99
C VAL A 591 -21.16 -9.32 10.54
N SER A 592 -20.23 -10.07 9.93
CA SER A 592 -19.84 -11.40 10.40
C SER A 592 -19.33 -11.32 11.86
N LEU A 593 -20.23 -11.50 12.82
CA LEU A 593 -19.95 -11.71 14.23
C LEU A 593 -19.62 -13.19 14.40
N ASP A 594 -18.62 -13.66 13.65
CA ASP A 594 -18.36 -15.09 13.55
C ASP A 594 -17.70 -15.58 14.85
N ARG A 595 -18.53 -15.95 15.81
CA ARG A 595 -18.17 -16.83 16.92
C ARG A 595 -18.24 -18.30 16.51
N ASP A 596 -18.88 -18.65 15.39
CA ASP A 596 -19.32 -20.03 15.13
C ASP A 596 -18.84 -20.69 13.82
N ALA A 597 -18.18 -20.00 12.87
CA ALA A 597 -17.60 -20.68 11.69
C ALA A 597 -16.36 -21.58 11.98
N GLY A 598 -16.08 -21.89 13.26
CA GLY A 598 -15.09 -22.88 13.68
C GLY A 598 -15.67 -24.23 14.15
N GLY A 599 -17.01 -24.39 14.21
CA GLY A 599 -17.67 -25.56 14.80
C GLY A 599 -18.36 -26.52 13.82
N GLY A 600 -18.36 -26.24 12.51
CA GLY A 600 -19.02 -27.10 11.52
C GLY A 600 -18.07 -28.16 10.96
N GLY A 601 -17.84 -29.23 11.70
CA GLY A 601 -16.95 -30.31 11.26
C GLY A 601 -16.92 -31.55 12.15
N GLU A 602 -18.02 -31.89 12.82
CA GLU A 602 -18.32 -33.23 13.32
C GLU A 602 -19.82 -33.49 13.01
N ASP A 603 -20.14 -34.72 12.61
CA ASP A 603 -21.45 -35.27 12.20
C ASP A 603 -21.78 -35.25 10.68
N ALA A 604 -21.12 -36.16 9.94
CA ALA A 604 -21.73 -37.23 9.12
C ALA A 604 -20.69 -37.97 8.27
#